data_AF-A0A1V4TRN6-F1
#
_entry.id   AF-A0A1V4TRN6-F1
#
_cell.length_a   1.000
_cell.length_b   1.000
_cell.length_c   1.000
_cell.angle_alpha   90.00
_cell.angle_beta   90.00
_cell.angle_gamma   90.00
#
_symmetry.space_group_name_H-M   'P 1'
#
loop_
_entity.id
_entity.type
_entity.pdbx_description
1 polymer ?
#
loop_
_entity_poly.entity_id
_entity_poly.type
_entity_poly.pdbx_seq_one_letter_code
_entity_poly.pdbx_strand_id
1 'polypeptide(L)'
;MRLVITKRNRDTVLLDASGRVNRGIPDDSYRERLVKYVPVETLALFVAIYGTTSYISGSETWYPLMARWIMVAGILGTVLYLWYADGVTDMVQLAISCIGFIIWVCALGVVTVASLPYYNQIAASVLLIVWIFGAPFIDGIPDRW
;
A
#
# COMPACT_ATOMS: atom_id res chain seq x y z
N MET A 1 -12.36 -1.56 11.04
CA MET A 1 -12.26 -0.31 10.25
C MET A 1 -13.35 -0.32 9.19
N ARG A 2 -13.72 0.85 8.67
CA ARG A 2 -14.82 1.05 7.73
C ARG A 2 -14.41 0.46 6.37
N LEU A 3 -15.28 -0.36 5.77
CA LEU A 3 -15.17 -0.77 4.34
C LEU A 3 -14.76 0.43 3.51
N VAL A 4 -13.63 0.34 2.81
CA VAL A 4 -13.15 1.47 2.01
C VAL A 4 -13.93 1.51 0.70
N ILE A 5 -15.10 2.15 0.73
CA ILE A 5 -16.00 2.32 -0.42
C ILE A 5 -15.27 3.17 -1.48
N THR A 6 -14.69 2.55 -2.52
CA THR A 6 -14.25 3.28 -3.72
C THR A 6 -15.46 3.76 -4.51
N LYS A 7 -15.25 4.74 -5.40
CA LYS A 7 -16.19 5.05 -6.49
C LYS A 7 -16.54 3.78 -7.31
N ARG A 8 -15.61 2.82 -7.36
CA ARG A 8 -15.71 1.52 -8.04
C ARG A 8 -16.60 0.48 -7.35
N ASN A 9 -16.57 0.39 -6.01
CA ASN A 9 -17.33 -0.59 -5.21
C ASN A 9 -18.59 0.02 -4.57
N ARG A 10 -18.93 1.27 -4.94
CA ARG A 10 -20.05 2.04 -4.39
C ARG A 10 -21.40 1.42 -4.72
N ASP A 11 -21.58 0.93 -5.94
CA ASP A 11 -22.88 0.48 -6.45
C ASP A 11 -23.29 -0.89 -5.88
N THR A 12 -22.33 -1.73 -5.54
CA THR A 12 -22.51 -3.07 -4.96
C THR A 12 -22.78 -3.05 -3.47
N VAL A 13 -22.28 -2.04 -2.74
CA VAL A 13 -22.34 -1.99 -1.27
C VAL A 13 -23.49 -1.11 -0.75
N LEU A 14 -24.07 -0.23 -1.58
CA LEU A 14 -25.07 0.77 -1.18
C LEU A 14 -26.48 0.53 -1.73
N LEU A 15 -26.93 -0.73 -1.76
CA LEU A 15 -28.36 -1.00 -1.88
C LEU A 15 -29.04 -0.51 -0.60
N ASP A 16 -29.93 0.47 -0.71
CA ASP A 16 -30.78 0.85 0.41
C ASP A 16 -31.78 -0.29 0.74
N ALA A 17 -32.52 -0.16 1.83
CA ALA A 17 -33.54 -1.15 2.23
C ALA A 17 -34.64 -1.37 1.17
N SER A 18 -34.74 -0.49 0.16
CA SER A 18 -35.63 -0.59 -0.99
C SER A 18 -34.96 -1.20 -2.25
N GLY A 19 -33.70 -1.65 -2.14
CA GLY A 19 -32.93 -2.23 -3.24
C GLY A 19 -32.44 -1.21 -4.26
N ARG A 20 -32.39 0.08 -3.91
CA ARG A 20 -31.93 1.15 -4.81
C ARG A 20 -30.51 1.57 -4.50
N VAL A 21 -29.72 1.83 -5.54
CA VAL A 21 -28.36 2.37 -5.40
C VAL A 21 -28.42 3.77 -4.83
N ASN A 22 -27.99 3.95 -3.59
CA ASN A 22 -28.04 5.23 -2.90
C ASN A 22 -26.88 6.13 -3.36
N ARG A 23 -27.13 6.98 -4.36
CA ARG A 23 -26.13 7.89 -4.97
C ARG A 23 -25.74 9.10 -4.10
N GLY A 24 -26.30 9.23 -2.90
CA GLY A 24 -26.20 10.44 -2.07
C GLY A 24 -24.93 10.62 -1.23
N ILE A 25 -23.92 9.77 -1.38
CA ILE A 25 -22.66 9.91 -0.61
C ILE A 25 -21.69 10.85 -1.34
N PRO A 26 -21.12 11.87 -0.66
CA PRO A 26 -20.15 12.79 -1.24
C PRO A 26 -18.97 12.08 -1.92
N ASP A 27 -18.33 12.73 -2.89
CA ASP A 27 -17.04 12.27 -3.42
C ASP A 27 -16.02 12.21 -2.26
N ASP A 28 -15.21 11.13 -2.21
CA ASP A 28 -14.17 10.98 -1.20
C ASP A 28 -13.24 12.20 -1.25
N SER A 29 -13.02 12.79 -0.09
CA SER A 29 -12.03 13.86 0.09
C SER A 29 -10.64 13.36 -0.27
N TYR A 30 -9.74 14.25 -0.70
CA TYR A 30 -8.34 13.91 -0.94
C TYR A 30 -7.72 13.13 0.22
N ARG A 31 -8.04 13.53 1.46
CA ARG A 31 -7.57 12.85 2.68
C ARG A 31 -8.03 11.40 2.77
N GLU A 32 -9.27 11.12 2.38
CA GLU A 32 -9.84 9.75 2.44
C GLU A 32 -9.20 8.85 1.39
N ARG A 33 -8.99 9.39 0.17
CA ARG A 33 -8.27 8.67 -0.90
C ARG A 33 -6.82 8.38 -0.55
N LEU A 34 -6.14 9.33 0.10
CA LEU A 34 -4.77 9.14 0.53
C LEU A 34 -4.64 8.02 1.57
N VAL A 35 -5.47 8.03 2.60
CA VAL A 35 -5.45 7.02 3.67
C VAL A 35 -5.69 5.61 3.13
N LYS A 36 -6.50 5.48 2.08
CA LYS A 36 -6.83 4.21 1.43
C LYS A 36 -5.66 3.52 0.73
N TYR A 37 -4.69 4.27 0.26
CA TYR A 37 -3.58 3.76 -0.55
C TYR A 37 -2.26 3.65 0.20
N VAL A 38 -2.20 4.15 1.43
CA VAL A 38 -1.04 4.00 2.29
C VAL A 38 -1.28 2.80 3.22
N PRO A 39 -0.55 1.69 3.05
CA PRO A 39 -0.73 0.50 3.88
C PRO A 39 0.03 0.67 5.21
N VAL A 40 -0.43 1.58 6.07
CA VAL A 40 0.29 2.02 7.27
C VAL A 40 0.48 0.88 8.27
N GLU A 41 -0.51 0.02 8.43
CA GLU A 41 -0.48 -1.10 9.37
C GLU A 41 0.60 -2.12 9.02
N THR A 42 0.68 -2.50 7.74
CA THR A 42 1.70 -3.46 7.28
C THR A 42 3.07 -2.81 7.17
N LEU A 43 3.15 -1.52 6.86
CA LEU A 43 4.39 -0.75 6.94
C LEU A 43 4.93 -0.68 8.37
N ALA A 44 4.08 -0.42 9.37
CA ALA A 44 4.49 -0.37 10.77
C ALA A 44 5.04 -1.73 11.23
N LEU A 45 4.34 -2.82 10.91
CA LEU A 45 4.79 -4.18 11.20
C LEU A 45 6.13 -4.47 10.52
N PHE A 46 6.26 -4.13 9.23
CA PHE A 46 7.46 -4.33 8.47
C PHE A 46 8.66 -3.58 9.06
N VAL A 47 8.50 -2.28 9.38
CA VAL A 47 9.56 -1.46 9.98
C VAL A 47 9.98 -2.00 11.33
N ALA A 48 9.04 -2.46 12.17
CA ALA A 48 9.35 -3.05 13.46
C ALA A 48 10.19 -4.33 13.31
N ILE A 49 9.79 -5.25 12.42
CA ILE A 49 10.51 -6.51 12.18
C ILE A 49 11.87 -6.23 11.56
N TYR A 50 11.92 -5.45 10.48
CA TYR A 50 13.16 -5.14 9.78
C TYR A 50 14.13 -4.38 10.68
N GLY A 51 13.68 -3.32 11.36
CA GLY A 51 14.54 -2.51 12.22
C GLY A 51 15.16 -3.34 13.35
N THR A 52 14.34 -4.17 14.00
CA THR A 52 14.80 -5.06 15.08
C THR A 52 15.79 -6.10 14.57
N THR A 53 15.47 -6.79 13.46
CA THR A 53 16.34 -7.83 12.91
C THR A 53 17.63 -7.26 12.30
N SER A 54 17.58 -6.06 11.72
CA SER A 54 18.76 -5.35 11.23
C SER A 54 19.70 -4.96 12.36
N TYR A 55 19.15 -4.55 13.50
CA TYR A 55 19.95 -4.20 14.66
C TYR A 55 20.66 -5.42 15.24
N ILE A 56 19.98 -6.58 15.30
CA ILE A 56 20.53 -7.80 15.92
C ILE A 56 21.48 -8.55 14.98
N SER A 57 21.18 -8.61 13.68
CA SER A 57 21.87 -9.51 12.73
C SER A 57 22.32 -8.82 11.44
N GLY A 58 22.31 -7.48 11.38
CA GLY A 58 22.59 -6.74 10.14
C GLY A 58 23.98 -6.95 9.54
N SER A 59 24.97 -7.33 10.36
CA SER A 59 26.34 -7.65 9.92
C SER A 59 26.51 -9.07 9.38
N GLU A 60 25.50 -9.93 9.54
CA GLU A 60 25.58 -11.33 9.14
C GLU A 60 25.49 -11.49 7.62
N THR A 61 26.27 -12.42 7.07
CA THR A 61 26.34 -12.65 5.61
C THR A 61 25.03 -13.16 5.01
N TRP A 62 24.20 -13.84 5.82
CA TRP A 62 22.88 -14.35 5.42
C TRP A 62 21.75 -13.31 5.58
N TYR A 63 21.97 -12.25 6.35
CA TYR A 63 20.97 -11.22 6.62
C TYR A 63 20.42 -10.55 5.34
N PRO A 64 21.26 -10.25 4.33
CA PRO A 64 20.80 -9.82 3.01
C PRO A 64 19.66 -10.64 2.39
N LEU A 65 19.73 -11.97 2.52
CA LEU A 65 18.72 -12.89 2.00
C LEU A 65 17.46 -12.85 2.88
N MET A 66 17.61 -12.85 4.20
CA MET A 66 16.48 -12.75 5.13
C MET A 66 15.70 -11.43 4.93
N ALA A 67 16.39 -10.30 4.76
CA ALA A 67 15.76 -9.01 4.49
C ALA A 67 14.86 -9.03 3.25
N ARG A 68 15.25 -9.76 2.19
CA ARG A 68 14.41 -9.94 0.99
C ARG A 68 13.14 -10.74 1.31
N TRP A 69 13.24 -11.77 2.14
CA TRP A 69 12.07 -12.52 2.58
C TRP A 69 11.14 -11.71 3.48
N ILE A 70 11.67 -10.85 4.35
CA ILE A 70 10.86 -9.92 5.16
C ILE A 70 10.10 -8.95 4.24
N MET A 71 10.73 -8.46 3.16
CA MET A 71 10.05 -7.62 2.17
C MET A 71 8.93 -8.37 1.44
N VAL A 72 9.20 -9.58 0.96
CA VAL A 72 8.18 -10.42 0.30
C VAL A 72 7.02 -10.70 1.25
N ALA A 73 7.31 -11.02 2.52
CA ALA A 73 6.30 -11.20 3.56
C ALA A 73 5.50 -9.92 3.81
N GLY A 74 6.12 -8.74 3.77
CA GLY A 74 5.42 -7.45 3.89
C GLY A 74 4.49 -7.14 2.72
N ILE A 75 4.90 -7.46 1.49
CA ILE A 75 4.05 -7.32 0.29
C ILE A 75 2.84 -8.25 0.39
N LEU A 76 3.09 -9.54 0.69
CA LEU A 76 2.03 -10.53 0.88
C LEU A 76 1.11 -10.15 2.04
N GLY A 77 1.68 -9.67 3.15
CA GLY A 77 0.95 -9.17 4.30
C GLY A 77 0.05 -7.99 3.94
N THR A 78 0.50 -7.08 3.06
CA THR A 78 -0.31 -5.95 2.57
C THR A 78 -1.51 -6.43 1.78
N VAL A 79 -1.31 -7.36 0.83
CA VAL A 79 -2.41 -7.97 0.07
C VAL A 79 -3.39 -8.68 0.99
N LEU A 80 -2.88 -9.55 1.87
CA LEU A 80 -3.68 -10.39 2.74
C LEU A 80 -4.46 -9.56 3.76
N TYR A 81 -3.84 -8.52 4.32
CA TYR A 81 -4.49 -7.62 5.26
C TYR A 81 -5.63 -6.84 4.59
N LEU A 82 -5.37 -6.22 3.43
CA LEU A 82 -6.39 -5.46 2.71
C LEU A 82 -7.55 -6.37 2.26
N TRP A 83 -7.24 -7.60 1.84
CA TRP A 83 -8.26 -8.55 1.40
C TRP A 83 -9.09 -9.12 2.56
N TYR A 84 -8.43 -9.57 3.64
CA TYR A 84 -9.10 -10.28 4.73
C TYR A 84 -9.65 -9.35 5.82
N ALA A 85 -8.87 -8.34 6.23
CA ALA A 85 -9.24 -7.45 7.33
C ALA A 85 -10.13 -6.28 6.86
N ASP A 86 -9.82 -5.69 5.71
CA ASP A 86 -10.56 -4.53 5.17
C ASP A 86 -11.59 -4.91 4.09
N GLY A 87 -11.60 -6.16 3.64
CA GLY A 87 -12.56 -6.65 2.64
C GLY A 87 -12.42 -5.99 1.27
N VAL A 88 -11.22 -5.49 0.94
CA VAL A 88 -10.96 -4.86 -0.35
C VAL A 88 -10.94 -5.92 -1.45
N THR A 89 -11.91 -5.85 -2.37
CA THR A 89 -12.03 -6.74 -3.53
C THR A 89 -11.55 -6.11 -4.83
N ASP A 90 -11.27 -4.80 -4.80
CA ASP A 90 -10.81 -4.03 -5.94
C ASP A 90 -9.33 -4.31 -6.23
N MET A 91 -9.06 -4.96 -7.36
CA MET A 91 -7.71 -5.34 -7.79
C MET A 91 -6.80 -4.13 -8.07
N VAL A 92 -7.37 -2.99 -8.49
CA VAL A 92 -6.59 -1.76 -8.74
C VAL A 92 -6.16 -1.16 -7.41
N GLN A 93 -7.05 -1.13 -6.42
CA GLN A 93 -6.72 -0.65 -5.08
C GLN A 93 -5.65 -1.54 -4.42
N LEU A 94 -5.76 -2.86 -4.56
CA LEU A 94 -4.73 -3.80 -4.09
C LEU A 94 -3.38 -3.53 -4.77
N ALA A 95 -3.37 -3.40 -6.10
CA ALA A 95 -2.16 -3.15 -6.87
C ALA A 95 -1.49 -1.83 -6.48
N ILE A 96 -2.25 -0.74 -6.36
CA ILE A 96 -1.77 0.58 -5.92
C ILE A 96 -1.18 0.47 -4.51
N SER A 97 -1.86 -0.21 -3.59
CA SER A 97 -1.38 -0.36 -2.21
C SER A 97 -0.09 -1.19 -2.13
N CYS A 98 0.03 -2.24 -2.95
CA CYS A 98 1.27 -3.04 -3.06
C CYS A 98 2.44 -2.24 -3.64
N ILE A 99 2.19 -1.48 -4.72
CA ILE A 99 3.20 -0.60 -5.32
C ILE A 99 3.60 0.45 -4.29
N GLY A 100 2.64 1.03 -3.58
CA GLY A 100 2.87 1.96 -2.48
C GLY A 100 3.77 1.37 -1.40
N PHE A 101 3.47 0.15 -0.93
CA PHE A 101 4.33 -0.56 0.02
C PHE A 101 5.78 -0.68 -0.47
N ILE A 102 5.98 -1.13 -1.71
CA ILE A 102 7.33 -1.28 -2.30
C ILE A 102 8.07 0.07 -2.33
N ILE A 103 7.40 1.13 -2.80
CA ILE A 103 8.00 2.47 -2.88
C ILE A 103 8.38 2.97 -1.49
N TRP A 104 7.54 2.74 -0.48
CA TRP A 104 7.85 3.05 0.92
C TRP A 104 9.08 2.30 1.43
N VAL A 105 9.14 0.98 1.23
CA VAL A 105 10.29 0.16 1.65
C VAL A 105 11.58 0.64 0.98
N CYS A 106 11.55 0.90 -0.32
CA CYS A 106 12.67 1.47 -1.07
C CYS A 106 13.06 2.84 -0.49
N ALA A 107 12.12 3.76 -0.30
CA ALA A 107 12.44 5.09 0.22
C ALA A 107 12.99 5.09 1.66
N LEU A 108 12.68 4.08 2.46
CA LEU A 108 13.27 3.90 3.79
C LEU A 108 14.72 3.40 3.74
N GLY A 109 15.23 2.97 2.58
CA GLY A 109 16.58 2.38 2.45
C GLY A 109 16.70 1.03 3.14
N VAL A 110 15.54 0.43 3.42
CA VAL A 110 15.35 -0.80 4.14
C VAL A 110 15.28 -1.90 3.09
N VAL A 111 16.09 -2.96 3.25
CA VAL A 111 16.42 -4.02 2.27
C VAL A 111 17.71 -3.72 1.51
N THR A 112 18.38 -4.80 1.12
CA THR A 112 19.54 -4.90 0.23
C THR A 112 19.36 -4.26 -1.14
N VAL A 113 18.43 -3.32 -1.32
CA VAL A 113 18.32 -2.46 -2.49
C VAL A 113 19.58 -1.60 -2.64
N ALA A 114 20.30 -1.28 -1.55
CA ALA A 114 21.63 -0.70 -1.61
C ALA A 114 22.68 -1.56 -2.38
N SER A 115 22.40 -2.85 -2.61
CA SER A 115 23.26 -3.73 -3.41
C SER A 115 22.81 -3.88 -4.88
N LEU A 116 21.70 -3.25 -5.28
CA LEU A 116 21.30 -3.18 -6.68
C LEU A 116 22.13 -2.09 -7.39
N PRO A 117 22.76 -2.40 -8.55
CA PRO A 117 23.72 -1.49 -9.20
C PRO A 117 23.10 -0.16 -9.65
N TYR A 118 21.77 -0.06 -9.74
CA TYR A 118 21.03 1.12 -10.17
C TYR A 118 20.20 1.77 -9.07
N TYR A 119 20.36 1.31 -7.82
CA TYR A 119 19.61 1.87 -6.72
C TYR A 119 20.17 3.22 -6.27
N ASN A 120 19.28 4.20 -6.13
CA ASN A 120 19.61 5.49 -5.58
C ASN A 120 18.55 5.88 -4.54
N GLN A 121 19.00 6.03 -3.28
CA GLN A 121 18.15 6.40 -2.15
C GLN A 121 17.40 7.74 -2.38
N ILE A 122 18.08 8.71 -2.98
CA ILE A 122 17.52 10.03 -3.26
C ILE A 122 16.39 9.88 -4.29
N ALA A 123 16.64 9.13 -5.36
CA ALA A 123 15.63 8.86 -6.38
C ALA A 123 14.42 8.10 -5.79
N ALA A 124 14.64 7.12 -4.92
CA ALA A 124 13.56 6.41 -4.22
C ALA A 124 12.75 7.33 -3.31
N SER A 125 13.41 8.25 -2.59
CA SER A 125 12.75 9.23 -1.72
C SER A 125 11.92 10.23 -2.52
N VAL A 126 12.44 10.72 -3.65
CA VAL A 126 11.70 11.59 -4.57
C VAL A 126 10.50 10.84 -5.18
N LEU A 127 10.68 9.59 -5.58
CA LEU A 127 9.61 8.73 -6.08
C LEU A 127 8.49 8.55 -5.04
N LEU A 128 8.84 8.37 -3.77
CA LEU A 128 7.86 8.30 -2.68
C LEU A 128 7.03 9.58 -2.55
N ILE A 129 7.67 10.75 -2.62
CA ILE A 129 6.96 12.03 -2.59
C ILE A 129 5.96 12.10 -3.76
N VAL A 130 6.44 11.81 -4.98
CA VAL A 130 5.59 11.78 -6.17
C VAL A 130 4.44 10.79 -6.00
N TRP A 131 4.69 9.64 -5.40
CA TRP A 131 3.66 8.62 -5.16
C TRP A 131 2.60 9.08 -4.16
N ILE A 132 2.99 9.66 -3.03
CA ILE A 132 2.07 10.14 -1.99
C ILE A 132 1.12 11.20 -2.56
N PHE A 133 1.64 12.12 -3.36
CA PHE A 133 0.80 13.16 -3.98
C PHE A 133 0.07 12.64 -5.22
N GLY A 134 0.64 11.70 -5.97
CA GLY A 134 0.11 11.20 -7.25
C GLY A 134 -0.95 10.11 -7.11
N ALA A 135 -0.78 9.16 -6.18
CA ALA A 135 -1.66 8.01 -6.04
C ALA A 135 -3.15 8.37 -5.86
N PRO A 136 -3.53 9.40 -5.08
CA PRO A 136 -4.94 9.82 -4.95
C PRO A 136 -5.61 10.30 -6.25
N PHE A 137 -4.83 10.67 -7.27
CA PHE A 137 -5.36 11.06 -8.59
C PHE A 137 -5.69 9.86 -9.48
N ILE A 138 -5.18 8.67 -9.18
CA ILE A 138 -5.39 7.44 -9.98
C ILE A 138 -6.83 6.93 -9.80
N ASP A 139 -7.42 7.10 -8.61
CA ASP A 139 -8.83 6.79 -8.32
C ASP A 139 -9.83 7.65 -9.13
N GLY A 140 -9.34 8.68 -9.82
CA GLY A 140 -10.11 9.52 -10.73
C GLY A 140 -10.40 8.90 -12.09
N ILE A 141 -9.83 7.73 -12.43
CA ILE A 141 -10.01 7.07 -13.73
C ILE A 141 -11.27 6.18 -13.67
N PRO A 142 -12.39 6.57 -14.31
CA PRO A 142 -13.57 5.74 -14.38
C PRO A 142 -13.30 4.48 -15.23
N ASP A 143 -13.76 3.33 -14.75
CA ASP A 143 -13.70 2.01 -15.43
C ASP A 143 -14.52 1.93 -16.74
N ARG A 144 -15.09 3.03 -17.22
CA ARG A 144 -16.00 3.03 -18.36
C ARG A 144 -15.35 3.69 -19.56
N TRP A 145 -14.84 2.87 -20.46
CA TRP A 145 -15.08 3.04 -21.89
C TRP A 145 -16.18 2.05 -22.28
#